data_AF-A0A645ICZ4-F1
#
_entry.id   AF-A0A645ICZ4-F1
#
_cell.length_a   1.000
_cell.length_b   1.000
_cell.length_c   1.000
_cell.angle_alpha   90.00
_cell.angle_beta   90.00
_cell.angle_gamma   90.00
#
_symmetry.space_group_name_H-M   'P 1'
#
loop_
_entity.id
_entity.type
_entity.pdbx_description
1 polymer ?
#
loop_
_entity_poly.entity_id
_entity_poly.type
_entity_poly.pdbx_seq_one_letter_code
_entity_poly.pdbx_strand_id
1 'polypeptide(L)'
;MWNYEEDLTPLLQRLQRFKGEAAVRDGSYDLKAASGSETVIGQYRFGNERLTGIFCLDGKAAKVAVNLPDGVYRNQLDDQDYQINECLLETRGVPILFKSYGEALLIEV
;
A
#
# COMPACT_ATOMS: atom_id res chain seq x y z
N MET A 1 23.41 21.35 -2.51
CA MET A 1 22.51 22.32 -1.84
C MET A 1 21.26 21.54 -1.49
N TRP A 2 20.97 21.31 -0.20
CA TRP A 2 19.74 20.62 0.21
C TRP A 2 18.60 21.62 0.05
N ASN A 3 17.81 21.47 -1.01
CA ASN A 3 16.66 22.34 -1.25
C ASN A 3 15.53 21.92 -0.31
N TYR A 4 15.14 22.85 0.56
CA TYR A 4 14.03 22.77 1.50
C TYR A 4 12.69 22.91 0.72
N GLU A 5 12.46 22.09 -0.31
CA GLU A 5 11.31 22.28 -1.21
C GLU A 5 10.10 21.41 -0.85
N GLU A 6 10.24 20.37 -0.02
CA GLU A 6 9.09 19.60 0.48
C GLU A 6 9.17 19.35 1.99
N ASP A 7 8.15 19.83 2.71
CA ASP A 7 7.93 19.46 4.10
C ASP A 7 7.39 18.02 4.17
N LEU A 8 8.27 17.09 4.53
CA LEU A 8 7.94 15.67 4.72
C LEU A 8 7.27 15.37 6.06
N THR A 9 7.14 16.36 6.95
CA THR A 9 6.54 16.16 8.28
C THR A 9 5.15 15.52 8.23
N PRO A 10 4.22 15.96 7.36
CA PRO A 10 2.91 15.32 7.26
C PRO A 10 2.97 13.86 6.80
N LEU A 11 3.85 13.55 5.84
CA LEU A 11 4.07 12.19 5.36
C LEU A 11 4.60 11.29 6.48
N LEU A 12 5.64 11.74 7.19
CA LEU A 12 6.25 10.99 8.30
C LEU A 12 5.26 10.77 9.45
N GLN A 13 4.42 11.75 9.77
CA GLN A 13 3.36 11.60 10.77
C GLN A 13 2.31 10.55 10.35
N ARG A 14 1.89 10.55 9.08
CA ARG A 14 0.96 9.53 8.55
C ARG A 14 1.59 8.13 8.58
N LEU A 15 2.86 8.00 8.19
CA LEU A 15 3.61 6.75 8.28
C LEU A 15 3.77 6.26 9.72
N GLN A 16 4.03 7.18 10.67
CA GLN A 16 4.15 6.84 12.08
C GLN A 16 2.85 6.28 12.65
N ARG A 17 1.69 6.85 12.29
CA ARG A 17 0.38 6.29 12.66
C ARG A 17 0.21 4.88 12.11
N PHE A 18 0.57 4.68 10.85
CA PHE A 18 0.49 3.38 10.19
C PHE A 18 1.40 2.33 10.85
N LYS A 19 2.59 2.72 11.32
CA LYS A 19 3.50 1.85 12.08
C LYS A 19 2.93 1.38 13.42
N GLY A 20 1.92 2.06 13.95
CA GLY A 20 1.23 1.68 15.18
C GLY A 20 0.14 0.62 15.01
N GLU A 21 -0.22 0.26 13.78
CA GLU A 21 -1.25 -0.74 13.49
C GLU A 21 -0.86 -2.13 14.00
N ALA A 22 -1.82 -2.87 14.55
CA ALA A 22 -1.58 -4.22 15.08
C ALA A 22 -1.01 -5.16 14.01
N ALA A 23 -1.47 -5.02 12.76
CA ALA A 23 -0.95 -5.82 11.65
C ALA A 23 0.54 -5.59 11.36
N VAL A 24 1.07 -4.40 11.64
CA VAL A 24 2.51 -4.11 11.49
C VAL A 24 3.32 -4.69 12.65
N ARG A 25 2.77 -4.65 13.87
CA ARG A 25 3.46 -5.09 15.09
C ARG A 25 3.47 -6.61 15.25
N ASP A 26 2.32 -7.24 15.00
CA ASP A 26 2.04 -8.62 15.38
C ASP A 26 1.71 -9.52 14.17
N GLY A 27 1.58 -8.94 12.98
CA GLY A 27 1.23 -9.65 11.74
C GLY A 27 2.41 -10.22 10.98
N SER A 28 2.10 -11.06 9.98
CA SER A 28 3.08 -11.54 9.01
C SER A 28 3.34 -10.48 7.93
N TYR A 29 4.58 -10.39 7.44
CA TYR A 29 4.96 -9.46 6.38
C TYR A 29 5.52 -10.21 5.17
N ASP A 30 5.03 -9.87 3.98
CA ASP A 30 5.58 -10.30 2.70
C ASP A 30 5.95 -9.09 1.85
N LEU A 31 7.02 -9.21 1.05
CA LEU A 31 7.48 -8.17 0.13
C LEU A 31 7.84 -8.81 -1.21
N LYS A 32 7.36 -8.21 -2.31
CA LYS A 32 7.71 -8.62 -3.67
C LYS A 32 8.07 -7.43 -4.54
N ALA A 33 8.94 -7.64 -5.50
CA ALA A 33 9.13 -6.70 -6.61
C ALA A 33 8.01 -6.92 -7.65
N ALA A 34 7.47 -5.83 -8.21
CA ALA A 34 6.55 -5.89 -9.32
C ALA A 34 7.33 -6.09 -10.63
N SER A 35 6.88 -7.03 -11.47
CA SER A 35 7.52 -7.27 -12.75
C SER A 35 7.45 -6.05 -13.67
N GLY A 36 8.55 -5.70 -14.32
CA GLY A 36 8.59 -4.64 -15.34
C GLY A 36 8.60 -3.19 -14.81
N SER A 37 8.83 -2.99 -13.51
CA SER A 37 8.99 -1.64 -12.93
C SER A 37 9.87 -1.68 -11.67
N GLU A 38 10.37 -0.52 -11.24
CA GLU A 38 11.07 -0.34 -9.96
C GLU A 38 10.07 -0.17 -8.81
N THR A 39 8.99 -0.96 -8.80
CA THR A 39 7.95 -0.92 -7.76
C THR A 39 8.06 -2.11 -6.84
N VAL A 40 8.02 -1.87 -5.53
CA VAL A 40 7.90 -2.91 -4.52
C VAL A 40 6.53 -2.90 -3.88
N ILE A 41 5.99 -4.09 -3.62
CA ILE A 41 4.67 -4.29 -3.02
C ILE A 41 4.86 -5.10 -1.74
N GLY A 42 4.63 -4.46 -0.61
CA GLY A 42 4.64 -5.06 0.72
C GLY A 42 3.22 -5.30 1.24
N GLN A 43 3.02 -6.38 1.99
CA GLN A 43 1.73 -6.66 2.61
C GLN A 43 1.92 -7.16 4.04
N TYR A 44 1.27 -6.51 5.00
CA TYR A 44 1.05 -7.08 6.33
C TYR A 44 -0.30 -7.79 6.40
N ARG A 45 -0.35 -8.90 7.15
CA ARG A 45 -1.57 -9.67 7.41
C ARG A 45 -1.68 -9.97 8.90
N PHE A 46 -2.84 -9.65 9.48
CA PHE A 46 -3.15 -9.99 10.86
C PHE A 46 -4.66 -10.20 11.02
N GLY A 47 -5.07 -11.43 11.35
CA GLY A 47 -6.47 -11.83 11.31
C GLY A 47 -7.09 -11.54 9.94
N ASN A 48 -8.19 -10.79 9.93
CA ASN A 48 -8.83 -10.34 8.68
C ASN A 48 -8.26 -9.03 8.12
N GLU A 49 -7.39 -8.33 8.85
CA GLU A 49 -6.83 -7.06 8.38
C GLU A 49 -5.68 -7.27 7.40
N ARG A 50 -5.65 -6.45 6.35
CA ARG A 50 -4.60 -6.41 5.34
C ARG A 50 -4.13 -4.98 5.17
N LEU A 51 -2.81 -4.79 5.24
CA LEU A 51 -2.18 -3.51 4.98
C LEU A 51 -1.25 -3.68 3.80
N THR A 52 -1.57 -3.05 2.67
CA THR A 52 -0.80 -3.16 1.43
C THR A 52 -0.08 -1.85 1.17
N GLY A 53 1.25 -1.89 1.06
CA GLY A 53 2.08 -0.77 0.64
C GLY A 53 2.65 -0.99 -0.76
N ILE A 54 2.54 0.03 -1.61
CA ILE A 54 3.07 0.03 -2.98
C ILE A 54 4.00 1.24 -3.11
N PHE A 55 5.26 0.99 -3.45
CA PHE A 55 6.30 2.02 -3.47
C PHE A 55 7.07 1.98 -4.80
N CYS A 56 6.93 3.04 -5.60
CA CYS A 56 7.70 3.25 -6.82
C CYS A 56 9.05 3.86 -6.46
N LEU A 57 10.12 3.06 -6.43
CA LEU A 57 11.42 3.48 -5.92
C LEU A 57 12.17 4.45 -6.84
N ASP A 58 11.81 4.49 -8.12
CA ASP A 58 12.33 5.44 -9.11
C ASP A 58 11.43 6.67 -9.31
N GLY A 59 10.34 6.79 -8.53
CA GLY A 59 9.38 7.89 -8.60
C GLY A 59 8.52 7.90 -9.87
N LYS A 60 8.52 6.84 -10.69
CA LYS A 60 7.75 6.79 -11.93
C LYS A 60 6.43 6.06 -11.75
N ALA A 61 5.42 6.51 -12.49
CA ALA A 61 4.17 5.79 -12.63
C ALA A 61 4.38 4.44 -13.34
N ALA A 62 3.66 3.43 -12.89
CA ALA A 62 3.69 2.08 -13.40
C ALA A 62 2.34 1.39 -13.20
N LYS A 63 2.00 0.47 -14.09
CA LYS A 63 0.85 -0.44 -13.95
C LYS A 63 1.34 -1.74 -13.31
N VAL A 64 0.84 -2.08 -12.13
CA VAL A 64 1.34 -3.20 -11.32
C VAL A 64 0.22 -4.15 -10.90
N ALA A 65 0.53 -5.44 -10.87
CA ALA A 65 -0.37 -6.47 -10.36
C ALA A 65 -0.37 -6.52 -8.83
N VAL A 66 -1.54 -6.31 -8.24
CA VAL A 66 -1.77 -6.25 -6.80
C VAL A 66 -2.67 -7.39 -6.36
N ASN A 67 -2.44 -7.92 -5.15
CA ASN A 67 -3.31 -8.95 -4.57
C ASN A 67 -4.42 -8.29 -3.75
N LEU A 68 -5.28 -7.55 -4.44
CA LEU A 68 -6.42 -6.83 -3.89
C LEU A 68 -7.60 -7.00 -4.85
N PRO A 69 -8.83 -7.24 -4.35
CA PRO A 69 -10.02 -7.26 -5.18
C PRO A 69 -10.24 -5.94 -5.92
N ASP A 70 -10.95 -6.02 -7.05
CA ASP A 70 -11.36 -4.84 -7.80
C ASP A 70 -12.24 -3.92 -6.94
N GLY A 71 -12.02 -2.61 -7.07
CA GLY A 71 -12.70 -1.62 -6.25
C GLY A 71 -11.94 -0.31 -6.11
N VAL A 72 -12.52 0.60 -5.35
CA VAL A 72 -11.91 1.90 -5.02
C VAL A 72 -11.24 1.81 -3.66
N TYR A 73 -9.96 2.17 -3.61
CA TYR A 73 -9.16 2.17 -2.39
C TYR A 73 -8.64 3.57 -2.14
N ARG A 74 -8.83 4.05 -0.90
CA ARG A 74 -8.31 5.33 -0.46
C ARG A 74 -6.89 5.17 0.07
N ASN A 75 -5.96 5.93 -0.51
CA ASN A 75 -4.59 5.98 -0.03
C ASN A 75 -4.53 6.65 1.35
N GLN A 76 -3.98 5.96 2.34
CA GLN A 76 -3.86 6.45 3.71
C GLN A 76 -2.80 7.58 3.85
N LEU A 77 -1.97 7.78 2.82
CA LEU A 77 -0.89 8.77 2.84
C LEU A 77 -1.27 10.14 2.29
N ASP A 78 -2.20 10.23 1.35
CA ASP A 78 -2.59 11.48 0.69
C ASP A 78 -4.11 11.65 0.52
N ASP A 79 -4.90 10.70 1.03
CA ASP A 79 -6.36 10.69 0.97
C ASP A 79 -6.94 10.60 -0.46
N GLN A 80 -6.10 10.33 -1.48
CA GLN A 80 -6.56 10.14 -2.86
C GLN A 80 -7.08 8.73 -3.09
N ASP A 81 -8.12 8.64 -3.92
CA ASP A 81 -8.69 7.37 -4.35
C ASP A 81 -7.95 6.80 -5.57
N TYR A 82 -7.81 5.49 -5.54
CA TYR A 82 -7.23 4.67 -6.60
C TYR A 82 -8.21 3.55 -6.96
N GLN A 83 -8.38 3.35 -8.26
CA GLN A 83 -9.19 2.26 -8.79
C GLN A 83 -8.29 1.04 -9.04
N ILE A 84 -8.72 -0.12 -8.56
CA ILE A 84 -8.18 -1.42 -8.94
C ILE A 84 -9.19 -2.09 -9.86
N ASN A 85 -8.72 -2.49 -11.04
CA ASN A 85 -9.50 -3.21 -12.05
C ASN A 85 -8.67 -4.39 -12.56
N GLU A 86 -9.28 -5.56 -12.67
CA GLU A 86 -8.61 -6.79 -13.07
C GLU A 86 -7.35 -7.08 -12.22
N CYS A 87 -7.40 -6.77 -10.92
CA CYS A 87 -6.27 -6.86 -9.99
C CYS A 87 -5.03 -6.03 -10.40
N LEU A 88 -5.22 -5.01 -11.24
CA LEU A 88 -4.18 -4.08 -11.68
C LEU A 88 -4.40 -2.68 -11.08
N LEU A 89 -3.31 -2.06 -10.67
CA LEU A 89 -3.26 -0.70 -10.15
C LEU A 89 -2.35 0.16 -11.03
N GLU A 90 -2.84 1.33 -11.43
CA GLU A 90 -2.01 2.40 -11.99
C GLU A 90 -1.49 3.29 -10.86
N THR A 91 -0.19 3.22 -10.62
CA THR A 91 0.49 4.07 -9.63
C THR A 91 0.76 5.46 -10.20
N ARG A 92 1.02 6.44 -9.32
CA ARG A 92 1.29 7.84 -9.70
C ARG A 92 2.73 8.27 -9.38
N GLY A 93 3.65 7.32 -9.15
CA GLY A 93 5.04 7.62 -8.74
C GLY A 93 5.20 8.06 -7.28
N VAL A 94 4.10 8.10 -6.52
CA VAL A 94 4.07 8.43 -5.08
C VAL A 94 3.79 7.16 -4.26
N PRO A 95 4.20 7.11 -2.98
CA PRO A 95 3.91 5.97 -2.12
C PRO A 95 2.41 5.83 -1.87
N ILE A 96 1.93 4.58 -1.89
CA ILE A 96 0.53 4.24 -1.68
C ILE A 96 0.43 3.27 -0.51
N LEU A 97 -0.46 3.55 0.44
CA LEU A 97 -0.86 2.63 1.50
C LEU A 97 -2.36 2.40 1.44
N PHE A 98 -2.77 1.14 1.33
CA PHE A 98 -4.15 0.74 1.45
C PHE A 98 -4.36 -0.08 2.72
N LYS A 99 -5.45 0.23 3.41
CA LYS A 99 -6.03 -0.63 4.44
C LYS A 99 -7.21 -1.35 3.82
N SER A 100 -7.21 -2.68 3.91
CA SER A 100 -8.30 -3.52 3.44
C SER A 100 -8.53 -4.66 4.42
N TYR A 101 -9.60 -5.40 4.19
CA TYR A 101 -9.92 -6.58 4.96
C TYR A 101 -9.99 -7.74 3.97
N GLY A 102 -9.42 -8.88 4.35
CA GLY A 102 -9.63 -10.11 3.60
C GLY A 102 -11.12 -10.42 3.54
N GLU A 103 -11.50 -11.21 2.55
CA GLU A 103 -12.66 -12.06 2.77
C GLU A 103 -12.32 -12.90 4.00
N ALA A 104 -13.11 -12.76 5.06
CA ALA A 104 -13.13 -13.77 6.10
C ALA A 104 -13.29 -15.09 5.34
N LEU A 105 -12.38 -16.05 5.55
CA LEU A 105 -12.62 -17.41 5.10
C LEU A 105 -13.97 -17.79 5.71
N LEU A 106 -15.05 -17.69 4.92
CA LEU A 106 -16.30 -18.38 5.16
C LEU A 106 -16.01 -19.85 4.86
N ILE A 107 -15.17 -20.44 5.70
CA ILE A 107 -15.02 -21.86 5.85
C ILE A 107 -15.13 -22.05 7.36
N GLU A 108 -16.32 -22.42 7.81
CA GLU A 108 -16.49 -23.65 8.58
C GLU A 108 -17.99 -23.98 8.76
N VAL A 109 -18.33 -25.11 8.13
CA VAL A 109 -19.32 -26.17 8.45
C VAL A 109 -20.78 -25.81 8.67
#